data_AF-A0A4Z0JY03-F1
#
_entry.id   AF-A0A4Z0JY03-F1
#
_cell.length_a   1.000
_cell.length_b   1.000
_cell.length_c   1.000
_cell.angle_alpha   90.00
_cell.angle_beta   90.00
_cell.angle_gamma   90.00
#
_symmetry.space_group_name_H-M   'P 1'
#
loop_
_entity.id
_entity.type
_entity.pdbx_description
1 polymer ?
#
loop_
_entity_poly.entity_id
_entity_poly.type
_entity_poly.pdbx_seq_one_letter_code
_entity_poly.pdbx_strand_id
1 'polypeptide(L)'
;MPAVPTSALLASSATTPFDATTLPHDISAAIPSPSVSSFQLGPLTIHFYALCILVGIIIAIVLTNRRLTARGVEDWQVLDIATLAVPMAIVFARIYHVITHYTDYFGPGRNPWNPFEPGSVWAIWEGGIAIFGSLIGGTLGAWIMCRRLGLKLTTLLDALAPGLILAQACGRFGNWFNQELFGLPTTLPWGLEIDPGNPAIPLGTSPGTLFHPTFLYEVIWNSLGALVLLYLGRKIFFQWGRLFAVYLMWYGAGRIVWESIRIDPSFVILGLRTNVWGAIGAVALGVIIMAVQYKRHPEPEESPFIPGREPQPADD
;
A
#
# COMPACT_ATOMS: atom_id res chain seq x y z
N MET A 1 65.46 -39.94 -25.91
CA MET A 1 64.77 -38.72 -25.45
C MET A 1 63.29 -39.03 -25.28
N PRO A 2 62.75 -39.18 -24.06
CA PRO A 2 61.31 -39.23 -23.89
C PRO A 2 60.75 -37.82 -23.73
N ALA A 3 59.68 -37.55 -24.46
CA ALA A 3 58.96 -36.28 -24.51
C ALA A 3 58.06 -36.11 -23.26
N VAL A 4 57.97 -34.86 -22.81
CA VAL A 4 57.02 -34.38 -21.79
C VAL A 4 55.63 -34.26 -22.42
N PRO A 5 54.54 -34.68 -21.77
CA PRO A 5 53.20 -34.30 -22.17
C PRO A 5 52.82 -32.96 -21.54
N THR A 6 52.52 -32.01 -22.43
CA THR A 6 51.94 -30.70 -22.15
C THR A 6 50.42 -30.84 -22.04
N SER A 7 49.87 -30.66 -20.84
CA SER A 7 48.51 -30.10 -20.67
C SER A 7 48.34 -29.59 -19.23
N ALA A 8 48.96 -28.45 -18.99
CA ALA A 8 48.49 -27.51 -17.98
C ALA A 8 47.16 -26.89 -18.43
N LEU A 9 46.46 -26.33 -17.43
CA LEU A 9 45.32 -25.40 -17.51
C LEU A 9 43.93 -26.03 -17.57
N LEU A 10 43.36 -26.27 -16.38
CA LEU A 10 42.11 -25.63 -15.92
C LEU A 10 41.58 -26.34 -14.66
N ALA A 11 41.96 -25.86 -13.47
CA ALA A 11 41.16 -25.90 -12.23
C ALA A 11 42.04 -25.50 -11.02
N SER A 12 42.30 -24.21 -10.85
CA SER A 12 42.68 -23.65 -9.55
C SER A 12 42.33 -22.17 -9.50
N SER A 13 41.16 -21.89 -8.93
CA SER A 13 40.92 -20.69 -8.14
C SER A 13 39.73 -21.00 -7.24
N ALA A 14 40.03 -21.67 -6.13
CA ALA A 14 39.10 -21.77 -5.02
C ALA A 14 38.82 -20.34 -4.53
N THR A 15 37.56 -19.93 -4.64
CA THR A 15 37.01 -18.73 -4.02
C THR A 15 37.29 -18.79 -2.52
N THR A 16 38.15 -17.90 -2.04
CA THR A 16 38.35 -17.66 -0.61
C THR A 16 37.02 -17.25 0.04
N PRO A 17 36.67 -17.80 1.20
CA PRO A 17 35.51 -17.30 1.96
C PRO A 17 35.80 -15.86 2.39
N PHE A 18 34.82 -14.99 2.17
CA PHE A 18 34.89 -13.58 2.51
C PHE A 18 34.89 -13.44 4.05
N ASP A 19 36.01 -13.01 4.61
CA ASP A 19 36.19 -12.84 6.05
C ASP A 19 35.59 -11.49 6.48
N ALA A 20 34.43 -11.52 7.14
CA ALA A 20 33.61 -10.35 7.44
C ALA A 20 34.09 -9.54 8.67
N THR A 21 35.33 -9.73 9.14
CA THR A 21 35.78 -9.30 10.47
C THR A 21 36.62 -8.03 10.51
N THR A 22 36.71 -7.24 9.44
CA THR A 22 37.52 -6.00 9.45
C THR A 22 36.88 -4.81 8.72
N LEU A 23 35.70 -4.38 9.18
CA LEU A 23 35.23 -3.01 8.91
C LEU A 23 35.27 -2.19 10.20
N PRO A 24 35.76 -0.94 10.17
CA PRO A 24 35.77 -0.07 11.33
C PRO A 24 34.35 0.19 11.82
N HIS A 25 34.11 -0.05 13.11
CA HIS A 25 32.79 -0.09 13.77
C HIS A 25 32.10 1.27 14.00
N ASP A 26 32.64 2.40 13.51
CA ASP A 26 32.35 3.69 14.15
C ASP A 26 31.42 4.67 13.41
N ILE A 27 30.80 4.30 12.28
CA ILE A 27 29.63 5.04 11.76
C ILE A 27 28.64 4.08 11.09
N SER A 28 28.04 3.18 11.87
CA SER A 28 26.80 2.55 11.43
C SER A 28 25.68 3.58 11.55
N ALA A 29 25.17 4.10 10.44
CA ALA A 29 23.95 4.92 10.40
C ALA A 29 22.69 4.03 10.40
N ALA A 30 22.78 2.87 11.06
CA ALA A 30 21.71 1.91 11.12
C ALA A 30 20.46 2.58 11.70
N ILE A 31 19.32 2.21 11.13
CA ILE A 31 18.04 2.76 11.53
C ILE A 31 17.53 1.90 12.68
N PRO A 32 17.35 2.46 13.89
CA PRO A 32 16.83 1.70 15.00
C PRO A 32 15.34 1.39 14.78
N SER A 33 14.89 0.27 15.33
CA SER A 33 13.46 -0.02 15.43
C SER A 33 12.90 0.42 16.78
N PRO A 34 11.64 0.89 16.85
CA PRO A 34 10.99 1.23 18.11
C PRO A 34 10.84 0.00 19.01
N SER A 35 11.12 0.16 20.30
CA SER A 35 10.95 -0.90 21.32
C SER A 35 9.49 -1.12 21.73
N VAL A 36 8.59 -0.21 21.34
CA VAL A 36 7.17 -0.24 21.66
C VAL A 36 6.34 0.01 20.40
N SER A 37 5.26 -0.77 20.24
CA SER A 37 4.32 -0.67 19.10
C SER A 37 2.91 -0.23 19.51
N SER A 38 2.66 -0.07 20.81
CA SER A 38 1.36 0.33 21.36
C SER A 38 1.50 0.95 22.76
N PHE A 39 0.41 1.54 23.24
CA PHE A 39 0.25 1.93 24.64
C PHE A 39 -1.16 1.58 25.13
N GLN A 40 -1.32 1.41 26.43
CA GLN A 40 -2.61 1.08 27.06
C GLN A 40 -3.26 2.33 27.64
N LEU A 41 -4.58 2.45 27.42
CA LEU A 41 -5.45 3.43 28.03
C LEU A 41 -6.60 2.68 28.73
N GLY A 42 -6.38 2.28 29.98
CA GLY A 42 -7.30 1.40 30.71
C GLY A 42 -7.45 0.04 29.99
N PRO A 43 -8.67 -0.40 29.64
CA PRO A 43 -8.87 -1.68 28.94
C PRO A 43 -8.55 -1.61 27.43
N LEU A 44 -8.27 -0.42 26.88
CA LEU A 44 -8.06 -0.21 25.46
C LEU A 44 -6.56 -0.17 25.13
N THR A 45 -6.12 -1.02 24.22
CA THR A 45 -4.77 -0.95 23.63
C THR A 45 -4.80 -0.14 22.35
N ILE A 46 -4.03 0.95 22.31
CA ILE A 46 -3.89 1.79 21.11
C ILE A 46 -2.57 1.44 20.44
N HIS A 47 -2.66 0.91 19.22
CA HIS A 47 -1.50 0.56 18.42
C HIS A 47 -1.03 1.75 17.56
N PHE A 48 0.28 1.98 17.46
CA PHE A 48 0.83 3.08 16.68
C PHE A 48 0.53 2.95 15.19
N TYR A 49 0.49 1.73 14.64
CA TYR A 49 0.10 1.53 13.24
C TYR A 49 -1.30 2.09 12.95
N ALA A 50 -2.24 1.98 13.89
CA ALA A 50 -3.60 2.51 13.74
C ALA A 50 -3.60 4.04 13.71
N LEU A 51 -2.75 4.68 14.53
CA LEU A 51 -2.57 6.13 14.50
C LEU A 51 -1.94 6.59 13.18
N CYS A 52 -0.93 5.88 12.67
CA CYS A 52 -0.33 6.15 11.37
C CYS A 52 -1.35 6.07 10.22
N ILE A 53 -2.21 5.04 10.23
CA ILE A 53 -3.30 4.89 9.25
C ILE A 53 -4.31 6.04 9.40
N LEU A 54 -4.70 6.40 10.62
CA LEU A 54 -5.63 7.51 10.86
C LEU A 54 -5.09 8.84 10.34
N VAL A 55 -3.82 9.14 10.60
CA VAL A 55 -3.13 10.32 10.03
C VAL A 55 -3.17 10.28 8.50
N GLY A 56 -2.89 9.11 7.90
CA GLY A 56 -3.00 8.91 6.46
C GLY A 56 -4.40 9.21 5.91
N ILE A 57 -5.45 8.72 6.58
CA ILE A 57 -6.86 8.98 6.21
C ILE A 57 -7.17 10.48 6.28
N ILE A 58 -6.76 11.16 7.36
CA ILE A 58 -6.97 12.61 7.51
C ILE A 58 -6.29 13.38 6.38
N ILE A 59 -5.02 13.05 6.08
CA ILE A 59 -4.28 13.66 4.95
C ILE A 59 -5.02 13.42 3.63
N ALA A 60 -5.48 12.19 3.38
CA ALA A 60 -6.19 11.86 2.16
C ALA A 60 -7.50 12.65 2.04
N ILE A 61 -8.31 12.73 3.09
CA ILE A 61 -9.57 13.47 3.10
C ILE A 61 -9.32 14.97 2.88
N VAL A 62 -8.43 15.58 3.66
CA VAL A 62 -8.14 17.02 3.57
C VAL A 62 -7.61 17.39 2.20
N LEU A 63 -6.68 16.59 1.65
CA LEU A 63 -6.10 16.87 0.34
C LEU A 63 -7.11 16.65 -0.79
N THR A 64 -7.92 15.59 -0.70
CA THR A 64 -9.01 15.34 -1.67
C THR A 64 -10.02 16.47 -1.64
N ASN A 65 -10.44 16.91 -0.44
CA ASN A 65 -11.36 18.02 -0.25
C ASN A 65 -10.85 19.27 -0.96
N ARG A 66 -9.65 19.73 -0.61
CA ARG A 66 -9.04 20.93 -1.21
C ARG A 66 -8.97 20.86 -2.74
N ARG A 67 -8.72 19.67 -3.29
CA ARG A 67 -8.65 19.46 -4.75
C ARG A 67 -10.02 19.42 -5.42
N LEU A 68 -11.04 18.91 -4.74
CA LEU A 68 -12.43 18.94 -5.21
C LEU A 68 -13.00 20.36 -5.14
N THR A 69 -12.82 21.07 -4.03
CA THR A 69 -13.26 22.46 -3.86
C THR A 69 -12.61 23.38 -4.89
N ALA A 70 -11.31 23.19 -5.19
CA ALA A 70 -10.63 23.92 -6.26
C ALA A 70 -11.20 23.65 -7.67
N ARG A 71 -12.04 22.62 -7.83
CA ARG A 71 -12.77 22.30 -9.07
C ARG A 71 -14.25 22.70 -9.01
N GLY A 72 -14.70 23.41 -7.98
CA GLY A 72 -16.08 23.88 -7.83
C GLY A 72 -17.03 22.88 -7.18
N VAL A 73 -16.51 21.84 -6.52
CA VAL A 73 -17.29 20.93 -5.68
C VAL A 73 -17.50 21.56 -4.30
N GLU A 74 -18.65 21.30 -3.66
CA GLU A 74 -18.96 21.83 -2.33
C GLU A 74 -17.92 21.41 -1.28
N ASP A 75 -17.59 22.33 -0.36
CA ASP A 75 -16.60 22.08 0.68
C ASP A 75 -17.05 20.93 1.59
N TRP A 76 -16.12 20.03 1.90
CA TRP A 76 -16.33 18.81 2.69
C TRP A 76 -17.31 17.78 2.12
N GLN A 77 -17.78 17.94 0.89
CA GLN A 77 -18.63 16.94 0.22
C GLN A 77 -17.94 15.57 0.05
N VAL A 78 -16.61 15.52 0.14
CA VAL A 78 -15.85 14.26 0.24
C VAL A 78 -16.23 13.42 1.48
N LEU A 79 -16.68 14.05 2.57
CA LEU A 79 -17.15 13.35 3.78
C LEU A 79 -18.47 12.63 3.52
N ASP A 80 -19.36 13.18 2.69
CA ASP A 80 -20.59 12.50 2.29
C ASP A 80 -20.26 11.21 1.52
N ILE A 81 -19.27 11.29 0.63
CA ILE A 81 -18.73 10.13 -0.10
C ILE A 81 -18.13 9.11 0.87
N ALA A 82 -17.31 9.57 1.82
CA ALA A 82 -16.66 8.72 2.81
C ALA A 82 -17.68 8.02 3.74
N THR A 83 -18.80 8.67 4.05
CA THR A 83 -19.86 8.15 4.92
C THR A 83 -20.47 6.85 4.39
N LEU A 84 -20.51 6.66 3.07
CA LEU A 84 -20.92 5.37 2.47
C LEU A 84 -19.71 4.49 2.12
N ALA A 85 -18.64 5.07 1.57
CA ALA A 85 -17.48 4.32 1.10
C ALA A 85 -16.78 3.55 2.24
N VAL A 86 -16.58 4.18 3.40
CA VAL A 86 -15.84 3.56 4.51
C VAL A 86 -16.62 2.38 5.12
N PRO A 87 -17.91 2.49 5.48
CA PRO A 87 -18.67 1.34 5.96
C PRO A 87 -18.74 0.20 4.92
N MET A 88 -18.94 0.52 3.64
CA MET A 88 -18.94 -0.49 2.60
C MET A 88 -17.58 -1.19 2.46
N ALA A 89 -16.47 -0.45 2.58
CA ALA A 89 -15.14 -1.03 2.60
C ALA A 89 -15.00 -2.05 3.74
N ILE A 90 -15.39 -1.69 4.97
CA ILE A 90 -15.30 -2.58 6.14
C ILE A 90 -16.15 -3.84 5.95
N VAL A 91 -17.40 -3.69 5.51
CA VAL A 91 -18.32 -4.81 5.28
C VAL A 91 -17.78 -5.76 4.22
N PHE A 92 -17.37 -5.26 3.06
CA PHE A 92 -16.84 -6.12 1.99
C PHE A 92 -15.48 -6.72 2.36
N ALA A 93 -14.66 -6.02 3.13
CA ALA A 93 -13.41 -6.57 3.64
C ALA A 93 -13.64 -7.80 4.52
N ARG A 94 -14.66 -7.74 5.37
CA ARG A 94 -15.03 -8.87 6.22
C ARG A 94 -15.61 -10.02 5.40
N ILE A 95 -16.53 -9.72 4.47
CA ILE A 95 -17.11 -10.72 3.56
C ILE A 95 -16.01 -11.44 2.79
N TYR A 96 -15.08 -10.70 2.19
CA TYR A 96 -13.99 -11.28 1.43
C TYR A 96 -13.05 -12.14 2.29
N HIS A 97 -12.74 -11.69 3.51
CA HIS A 97 -11.93 -12.47 4.45
C HIS A 97 -12.61 -13.79 4.82
N VAL A 98 -13.89 -13.77 5.20
CA VAL A 98 -14.67 -14.97 5.56
C VAL A 98 -14.76 -15.96 4.39
N ILE A 99 -14.95 -15.47 3.15
CA ILE A 99 -15.00 -16.32 1.96
C ILE A 99 -13.64 -16.99 1.69
N THR A 100 -12.55 -16.23 1.82
CA THR A 100 -11.19 -16.76 1.53
C THR A 100 -10.65 -17.66 2.65
N HIS A 101 -11.12 -17.47 3.88
CA HIS A 101 -10.74 -18.26 5.07
C HIS A 101 -11.91 -19.16 5.52
N TYR A 102 -12.67 -19.71 4.57
CA TYR A 102 -13.91 -20.44 4.84
C TYR A 102 -13.77 -21.52 5.92
N THR A 103 -12.67 -22.27 5.93
CA THR A 103 -12.40 -23.33 6.92
C THR A 103 -12.26 -22.80 8.34
N ASP A 104 -11.84 -21.55 8.50
CA ASP A 104 -11.68 -20.91 9.82
C ASP A 104 -13.03 -20.54 10.44
N TYR A 105 -14.09 -20.41 9.64
CA TYR A 105 -15.42 -20.03 10.13
C TYR A 105 -16.41 -21.20 10.12
N PHE A 106 -16.33 -22.10 9.14
CA PHE A 106 -17.34 -23.14 8.89
C PHE A 106 -16.87 -24.57 9.18
N GLY A 107 -15.89 -24.73 10.08
CA GLY A 107 -15.41 -26.04 10.55
C GLY A 107 -16.40 -26.76 11.50
N PRO A 108 -16.23 -28.08 11.73
CA PRO A 108 -17.10 -28.86 12.62
C PRO A 108 -17.14 -28.27 14.05
N GLY A 109 -18.34 -28.10 14.61
CA GLY A 109 -18.53 -27.61 15.98
C GLY A 109 -18.45 -26.09 16.16
N ARG A 110 -18.34 -25.31 15.08
CA ARG A 110 -18.37 -23.84 15.12
C ARG A 110 -19.76 -23.28 14.79
N ASN A 111 -20.16 -22.21 15.48
CA ASN A 111 -21.34 -21.42 15.11
C ASN A 111 -20.92 -20.00 14.67
N PRO A 112 -20.51 -19.82 13.39
CA PRO A 112 -19.97 -18.55 12.91
C PRO A 112 -20.93 -17.36 13.03
N TRP A 113 -22.23 -17.60 13.20
CA TRP A 113 -23.25 -16.56 13.25
C TRP A 113 -23.50 -16.00 14.65
N ASN A 114 -23.05 -16.68 15.70
CA ASN A 114 -23.20 -16.20 17.07
C ASN A 114 -22.20 -15.06 17.33
N PRO A 115 -22.64 -13.82 17.61
CA PRO A 115 -21.73 -12.69 17.84
C PRO A 115 -20.99 -12.76 19.18
N PHE A 116 -21.39 -13.68 20.07
CA PHE A 116 -20.80 -13.85 21.40
C PHE A 116 -19.78 -15.01 21.46
N GLU A 117 -19.59 -15.73 20.35
CA GLU A 117 -18.58 -16.78 20.24
C GLU A 117 -17.32 -16.24 19.53
N PRO A 118 -16.11 -16.54 20.04
CA PRO A 118 -14.86 -16.25 19.33
C PRO A 118 -14.86 -16.91 17.94
N GLY A 119 -14.40 -16.19 16.91
CA GLY A 119 -14.46 -16.66 15.53
C GLY A 119 -15.81 -16.41 14.84
N SER A 120 -16.64 -15.52 15.39
CA SER A 120 -17.85 -15.04 14.72
C SER A 120 -17.54 -14.27 13.43
N VAL A 121 -18.36 -14.41 12.39
CA VAL A 121 -18.21 -13.62 11.16
C VAL A 121 -18.43 -12.12 11.39
N TRP A 122 -19.03 -11.72 12.51
CA TRP A 122 -19.26 -10.33 12.88
C TRP A 122 -18.09 -9.70 13.64
N ALA A 123 -17.20 -10.52 14.19
CA ALA A 123 -16.13 -10.09 15.10
C ALA A 123 -14.95 -9.42 14.35
N ILE A 124 -15.19 -8.23 13.80
CA ILE A 124 -14.16 -7.42 13.14
C ILE A 124 -13.06 -6.92 14.09
N TRP A 125 -13.35 -6.89 15.40
CA TRP A 125 -12.39 -6.54 16.45
C TRP A 125 -11.36 -7.64 16.72
N GLU A 126 -11.63 -8.87 16.29
CA GLU A 126 -10.67 -9.99 16.33
C GLU A 126 -9.70 -9.94 15.12
N GLY A 127 -9.81 -8.92 14.27
CA GLY A 127 -9.09 -8.83 13.01
C GLY A 127 -9.85 -9.48 11.85
N GLY A 128 -9.12 -10.06 10.90
CA GLY A 128 -9.72 -10.73 9.74
C GLY A 128 -10.43 -9.78 8.78
N ILE A 129 -9.67 -8.81 8.27
CA ILE A 129 -10.12 -7.83 7.28
C ILE A 129 -9.24 -8.00 6.04
N ALA A 130 -9.86 -8.28 4.88
CA ALA A 130 -9.14 -8.44 3.63
C ALA A 130 -9.10 -7.14 2.82
N ILE A 131 -7.89 -6.76 2.38
CA ILE A 131 -7.67 -5.53 1.61
C ILE A 131 -8.42 -5.51 0.27
N PHE A 132 -8.52 -6.65 -0.42
CA PHE A 132 -9.26 -6.75 -1.69
C PHE A 132 -10.76 -6.48 -1.50
N GLY A 133 -11.36 -7.02 -0.43
CA GLY A 133 -12.74 -6.71 -0.07
C GLY A 133 -12.92 -5.22 0.26
N SER A 134 -11.98 -4.64 1.01
CA SER A 134 -11.99 -3.20 1.31
C SER A 134 -11.98 -2.34 0.04
N LEU A 135 -11.14 -2.70 -0.94
CA LEU A 135 -11.02 -1.98 -2.21
C LEU A 135 -12.31 -2.06 -3.04
N ILE A 136 -12.93 -3.25 -3.11
CA ILE A 136 -14.18 -3.46 -3.83
C ILE A 136 -15.32 -2.66 -3.18
N GLY A 137 -15.52 -2.84 -1.87
CA GLY A 137 -16.60 -2.18 -1.14
C GLY A 137 -16.43 -0.65 -1.11
N GLY A 138 -15.22 -0.17 -0.85
CA GLY A 138 -14.91 1.25 -0.84
C GLY A 138 -15.12 1.92 -2.19
N THR A 139 -14.67 1.28 -3.29
CA THR A 139 -14.89 1.79 -4.65
C THR A 139 -16.37 1.80 -5.01
N LEU A 140 -17.11 0.74 -4.64
CA LEU A 140 -18.54 0.64 -4.89
C LEU A 140 -19.31 1.72 -4.12
N GLY A 141 -19.01 1.92 -2.83
CA GLY A 141 -19.65 2.95 -2.02
C GLY A 141 -19.35 4.36 -2.52
N ALA A 142 -18.09 4.63 -2.91
CA ALA A 142 -17.71 5.89 -3.53
C ALA A 142 -18.44 6.12 -4.86
N TRP A 143 -18.55 5.11 -5.71
CA TRP A 143 -19.29 5.19 -6.97
C TRP A 143 -20.77 5.47 -6.76
N ILE A 144 -21.43 4.78 -5.82
CA ILE A 144 -22.85 5.01 -5.48
C ILE A 144 -23.03 6.46 -5.01
N MET A 145 -22.16 6.94 -4.13
CA MET A 145 -22.32 8.29 -3.59
C MET A 145 -22.02 9.37 -4.63
N CYS A 146 -20.97 9.21 -5.44
CA CYS A 146 -20.73 10.09 -6.59
C CYS A 146 -21.96 10.18 -7.51
N ARG A 147 -22.62 9.05 -7.80
CA ARG A 147 -23.85 9.04 -8.61
C ARG A 147 -25.00 9.79 -7.94
N ARG A 148 -25.15 9.68 -6.62
CA ARG A 148 -26.18 10.43 -5.85
C ARG A 148 -25.92 11.93 -5.86
N LEU A 149 -24.65 12.33 -5.75
CA LEU A 149 -24.21 13.73 -5.73
C LEU A 149 -24.06 14.34 -7.13
N GLY A 150 -24.28 13.57 -8.20
CA GLY A 150 -24.04 14.05 -9.56
C GLY A 150 -22.56 14.22 -9.92
N LEU A 151 -21.63 13.79 -9.08
CA LEU A 151 -20.18 13.91 -9.30
C LEU A 151 -19.65 12.82 -10.23
N LYS A 152 -18.73 13.20 -11.12
CA LYS A 152 -17.99 12.24 -11.93
C LYS A 152 -17.00 11.47 -11.04
N LEU A 153 -17.05 10.14 -11.11
CA LEU A 153 -16.11 9.29 -10.35
C LEU A 153 -14.65 9.58 -10.73
N THR A 154 -14.36 9.88 -12.00
CA THR A 154 -13.02 10.22 -12.46
C THR A 154 -12.45 11.46 -11.77
N THR A 155 -13.30 12.46 -11.50
CA THR A 155 -12.92 13.68 -10.79
C THR A 155 -12.56 13.38 -9.35
N LEU A 156 -13.35 12.54 -8.67
CA LEU A 156 -13.02 12.06 -7.33
C LEU A 156 -11.69 11.31 -7.34
N LEU A 157 -11.49 10.36 -8.26
CA LEU A 157 -10.28 9.55 -8.32
C LEU A 157 -9.01 10.39 -8.58
N ASP A 158 -9.08 11.37 -9.47
CA ASP A 158 -7.98 12.30 -9.72
C ASP A 158 -7.71 13.22 -8.52
N ALA A 159 -8.76 13.67 -7.82
CA ALA A 159 -8.60 14.45 -6.60
C ALA A 159 -7.99 13.61 -5.47
N LEU A 160 -8.38 12.34 -5.35
CA LEU A 160 -7.98 11.40 -4.32
C LEU A 160 -6.54 10.89 -4.50
N ALA A 161 -6.07 10.69 -5.73
CA ALA A 161 -4.82 10.01 -6.04
C ALA A 161 -3.59 10.51 -5.22
N PRO A 162 -3.32 11.82 -5.09
CA PRO A 162 -2.19 12.29 -4.28
C PRO A 162 -2.36 12.03 -2.78
N GLY A 163 -3.60 12.14 -2.28
CA GLY A 163 -3.91 11.85 -0.87
C GLY A 163 -3.78 10.37 -0.55
N LEU A 164 -4.20 9.51 -1.47
CA LEU A 164 -4.15 8.05 -1.35
C LEU A 164 -2.70 7.55 -1.22
N ILE A 165 -1.79 8.02 -2.06
CA ILE A 165 -0.39 7.59 -1.99
C ILE A 165 0.33 8.13 -0.73
N LEU A 166 -0.05 9.32 -0.23
CA LEU A 166 0.45 9.82 1.05
C LEU A 166 -0.08 8.99 2.23
N ALA A 167 -1.34 8.57 2.19
CA ALA A 167 -1.90 7.67 3.19
C ALA A 167 -1.15 6.33 3.21
N GLN A 168 -0.77 5.81 2.04
CA GLN A 168 0.09 4.62 1.94
C GLN A 168 1.45 4.85 2.58
N ALA A 169 2.09 6.01 2.36
CA ALA A 169 3.35 6.36 3.02
C ALA A 169 3.19 6.38 4.55
N CYS A 170 2.11 6.97 5.06
CA CYS A 170 1.82 6.99 6.50
C CYS A 170 1.68 5.58 7.06
N GLY A 171 0.97 4.69 6.36
CA GLY A 171 0.83 3.28 6.77
C GLY A 171 2.16 2.54 6.91
N ARG A 172 3.20 2.90 6.14
CA ARG A 172 4.53 2.27 6.23
C ARG A 172 5.25 2.57 7.54
N PHE A 173 5.02 3.73 8.15
CA PHE A 173 5.52 3.97 9.51
C PHE A 173 4.89 3.01 10.52
N GLY A 174 3.66 2.55 10.29
CA GLY A 174 3.06 1.48 11.09
C GLY A 174 3.85 0.18 11.03
N ASN A 175 4.37 -0.20 9.85
CA ASN A 175 5.22 -1.39 9.71
C ASN A 175 6.57 -1.23 10.44
N TRP A 176 7.11 -0.01 10.48
CA TRP A 176 8.31 0.28 11.26
C TRP A 176 8.09 0.14 12.77
N PHE A 177 6.99 0.69 13.31
CA PHE A 177 6.62 0.49 14.72
C PHE A 177 6.36 -0.99 15.07
N ASN A 178 5.73 -1.73 14.16
CA ASN A 178 5.47 -3.16 14.33
C ASN A 178 6.69 -4.05 14.03
N GLN A 179 7.79 -3.46 13.53
CA GLN A 179 8.98 -4.19 13.07
C GLN A 179 8.65 -5.34 12.11
N GLU A 180 7.81 -5.07 11.12
CA GLU A 180 7.33 -6.08 10.17
C GLU A 180 7.58 -5.65 8.73
N LEU A 181 7.45 -6.61 7.80
CA LEU A 181 7.52 -6.36 6.35
C LEU A 181 8.86 -5.76 5.87
N PHE A 182 9.94 -5.98 6.62
CA PHE A 182 11.31 -5.57 6.26
C PHE A 182 11.90 -6.41 5.12
N GLY A 183 13.02 -5.95 4.56
CA GLY A 183 13.64 -6.58 3.40
C GLY A 183 14.65 -7.68 3.74
N LEU A 184 15.39 -8.13 2.73
CA LEU A 184 16.48 -9.08 2.87
C LEU A 184 17.62 -8.54 3.77
N PRO A 185 18.49 -9.41 4.31
CA PRO A 185 19.71 -9.01 5.01
C PRO A 185 20.58 -8.06 4.18
N THR A 186 21.20 -7.08 4.82
CA THR A 186 22.00 -6.05 4.16
C THR A 186 23.22 -5.65 4.98
N THR A 187 24.27 -5.21 4.28
CA THR A 187 25.49 -4.62 4.88
C THR A 187 25.55 -3.11 4.67
N LEU A 188 24.49 -2.52 4.11
CA LEU A 188 24.43 -1.08 3.85
C LEU A 188 24.40 -0.28 5.17
N PRO A 189 25.00 0.92 5.19
CA PRO A 189 25.14 1.69 6.43
C PRO A 189 23.82 2.21 6.98
N TRP A 190 22.73 2.21 6.21
CA TRP A 190 21.36 2.56 6.64
C TRP A 190 20.47 1.33 6.85
N GLY A 191 21.06 0.17 7.13
CA GLY A 191 20.32 -1.06 7.43
C GLY A 191 19.39 -0.87 8.64
N LEU A 192 18.24 -1.55 8.61
CA LEU A 192 17.25 -1.55 9.68
C LEU A 192 17.61 -2.60 10.73
N GLU A 193 17.68 -2.18 11.97
CA GLU A 193 17.75 -3.07 13.13
C GLU A 193 16.36 -3.63 13.41
N ILE A 194 16.27 -4.92 13.70
CA ILE A 194 15.04 -5.58 14.14
C ILE A 194 15.35 -6.25 15.48
N ASP A 195 14.40 -6.20 16.41
CA ASP A 195 14.52 -6.86 17.71
C ASP A 195 14.87 -8.35 17.51
N PRO A 196 15.95 -8.86 18.14
CA PRO A 196 16.36 -10.27 18.00
C PRO A 196 15.27 -11.28 18.38
N GLY A 197 14.30 -10.91 19.21
CA GLY A 197 13.16 -11.75 19.59
C GLY A 197 12.00 -11.73 18.59
N ASN A 198 12.10 -10.96 17.51
CA ASN A 198 11.01 -10.79 16.57
C ASN A 198 10.78 -12.06 15.71
N PRO A 199 9.58 -12.67 15.75
CA PRO A 199 9.28 -13.89 15.01
C PRO A 199 9.29 -13.71 13.48
N ALA A 200 9.28 -12.48 12.97
CA ALA A 200 9.40 -12.20 11.55
C ALA A 200 10.84 -12.41 11.03
N ILE A 201 11.85 -12.51 11.91
CA ILE A 201 13.22 -12.85 11.52
C ILE A 201 13.29 -14.33 11.14
N PRO A 202 13.82 -14.70 9.94
CA PRO A 202 13.98 -16.09 9.56
C PRO A 202 14.89 -16.87 10.51
N LEU A 203 14.53 -18.13 10.79
CA LEU A 203 15.34 -19.04 11.61
C LEU A 203 16.74 -19.20 11.02
N GLY A 204 17.76 -19.13 11.89
CA GLY A 204 19.17 -19.24 11.49
C GLY A 204 19.84 -17.92 11.09
N THR A 205 19.15 -16.79 11.18
CA THR A 205 19.75 -15.47 10.96
C THR A 205 20.74 -15.12 12.08
N SER A 206 21.93 -14.65 11.73
CA SER A 206 22.96 -14.27 12.71
C SER A 206 22.53 -13.08 13.57
N PRO A 207 22.83 -13.07 14.89
CA PRO A 207 22.56 -11.91 15.75
C PRO A 207 23.21 -10.64 15.20
N GLY A 208 22.50 -9.51 15.27
CA GLY A 208 22.98 -8.23 14.76
C GLY A 208 22.88 -8.07 13.23
N THR A 209 22.23 -9.00 12.53
CA THR A 209 21.94 -8.83 11.09
C THR A 209 21.05 -7.61 10.87
N LEU A 210 21.47 -6.73 9.96
CA LEU A 210 20.66 -5.60 9.50
C LEU A 210 19.84 -6.01 8.28
N PHE A 211 18.68 -5.38 8.09
CA PHE A 211 17.78 -5.65 6.98
C PHE A 211 17.56 -4.41 6.12
N HIS A 212 17.17 -4.59 4.86
CA HIS A 212 16.75 -3.44 4.05
C HIS A 212 15.51 -2.75 4.68
N PRO A 213 15.55 -1.43 4.97
CA PRO A 213 14.40 -0.67 5.50
C PRO A 213 13.36 -0.42 4.41
N THR A 214 12.63 -1.46 4.00
CA THR A 214 11.57 -1.39 2.99
C THR A 214 10.51 -0.34 3.33
N PHE A 215 10.17 -0.17 4.61
CA PHE A 215 9.25 0.89 5.04
C PHE A 215 9.74 2.27 4.58
N LEU A 216 11.04 2.58 4.74
CA LEU A 216 11.62 3.87 4.40
C LEU A 216 11.67 4.05 2.88
N TYR A 217 12.07 3.01 2.16
CA TYR A 217 12.06 3.01 0.70
C TYR A 217 10.66 3.28 0.15
N GLU A 218 9.64 2.63 0.73
CA GLU A 218 8.24 2.84 0.36
C GLU A 218 7.73 4.22 0.75
N VAL A 219 8.11 4.77 1.92
CA VAL A 219 7.79 6.16 2.31
C VAL A 219 8.35 7.14 1.29
N ILE A 220 9.63 7.03 0.95
CA ILE A 220 10.30 7.93 -0.01
C ILE A 220 9.63 7.82 -1.38
N TRP A 221 9.40 6.60 -1.88
CA TRP A 221 8.76 6.38 -3.18
C TRP A 221 7.34 6.94 -3.24
N ASN A 222 6.55 6.74 -2.18
CA ASN A 222 5.18 7.21 -2.12
C ASN A 222 5.09 8.73 -1.96
N SER A 223 5.97 9.33 -1.14
CA SER A 223 6.08 10.78 -1.01
C SER A 223 6.53 11.44 -2.32
N LEU A 224 7.51 10.86 -3.02
CA LEU A 224 7.91 11.33 -4.35
C LEU A 224 6.76 11.21 -5.35
N GLY A 225 6.04 10.09 -5.33
CA GLY A 225 4.83 9.89 -6.14
C GLY A 225 3.76 10.93 -5.86
N ALA A 226 3.54 11.29 -4.59
CA ALA A 226 2.62 12.37 -4.22
C ALA A 226 3.04 13.71 -4.83
N LEU A 227 4.33 14.07 -4.76
CA LEU A 227 4.86 15.30 -5.37
C LEU A 227 4.68 15.29 -6.88
N VAL A 228 4.95 14.16 -7.54
CA VAL A 228 4.73 13.98 -8.98
C VAL A 228 3.25 14.15 -9.32
N LEU A 229 2.33 13.50 -8.59
CA LEU A 229 0.89 13.61 -8.83
C LEU A 229 0.37 15.02 -8.56
N LEU A 230 0.87 15.71 -7.54
CA LEU A 230 0.53 17.12 -7.29
C LEU A 230 1.05 18.04 -8.39
N TYR A 231 2.26 17.79 -8.92
CA TYR A 231 2.81 18.54 -10.04
C TYR A 231 2.02 18.31 -11.33
N LEU A 232 1.78 17.05 -11.70
CA LEU A 232 1.03 16.69 -12.90
C LEU A 232 -0.44 17.11 -12.80
N GLY A 233 -1.04 16.98 -11.62
CA GLY A 233 -2.43 17.35 -11.36
C GLY A 233 -2.73 18.85 -11.45
N ARG A 234 -1.72 19.72 -11.65
CA ARG A 234 -1.91 21.13 -12.03
C ARG A 234 -2.22 21.32 -13.51
N LYS A 235 -1.92 20.31 -14.35
CA LYS A 235 -2.13 20.37 -15.80
C LYS A 235 -3.49 19.76 -16.12
N ILE A 236 -4.30 20.51 -16.88
CA ILE A 236 -5.63 20.12 -17.36
C ILE A 236 -5.60 18.76 -18.07
N PHE A 237 -4.51 18.44 -18.76
CA PHE A 237 -4.31 17.15 -19.41
C PHE A 237 -4.57 15.93 -18.51
N PHE A 238 -4.29 16.01 -17.21
CA PHE A 238 -4.43 14.87 -16.28
C PHE A 238 -5.81 14.75 -15.63
N GLN A 239 -6.82 15.41 -16.17
CA GLN A 239 -8.23 15.21 -15.80
C GLN A 239 -8.81 13.91 -16.39
N TRP A 240 -10.11 13.66 -16.19
CA TRP A 240 -10.81 12.48 -16.70
C TRP A 240 -10.28 11.12 -16.19
N GLY A 241 -9.67 11.07 -15.02
CA GLY A 241 -9.14 9.83 -14.43
C GLY A 241 -7.70 9.52 -14.82
N ARG A 242 -7.06 10.40 -15.62
CA ARG A 242 -5.68 10.21 -16.08
C ARG A 242 -4.67 10.41 -14.97
N LEU A 243 -4.94 11.25 -13.97
CA LEU A 243 -4.05 11.39 -12.82
C LEU A 243 -4.10 10.13 -11.95
N PHE A 244 -5.28 9.55 -11.75
CA PHE A 244 -5.42 8.26 -11.09
C PHE A 244 -4.72 7.12 -11.85
N ALA A 245 -4.74 7.16 -13.19
CA ALA A 245 -3.95 6.24 -14.01
C ALA A 245 -2.44 6.34 -13.75
N VAL A 246 -1.90 7.56 -13.61
CA VAL A 246 -0.49 7.77 -13.22
C VAL A 246 -0.22 7.19 -11.83
N TYR A 247 -1.14 7.37 -10.87
CA TYR A 247 -1.02 6.78 -9.54
C TYR A 247 -0.91 5.24 -9.61
N LEU A 248 -1.77 4.57 -10.38
CA LEU A 248 -1.73 3.12 -10.53
C LEU A 248 -0.40 2.63 -11.12
N MET A 249 0.10 3.33 -12.15
CA MET A 249 1.39 3.01 -12.77
C MET A 249 2.55 3.24 -11.80
N TRP A 250 2.55 4.36 -11.07
CA TRP A 250 3.60 4.72 -10.11
C TRP A 250 3.65 3.75 -8.93
N TYR A 251 2.50 3.49 -8.30
CA TYR A 251 2.40 2.58 -7.17
C TYR A 251 2.76 1.15 -7.59
N GLY A 252 2.22 0.69 -8.73
CA GLY A 252 2.53 -0.64 -9.26
C GLY A 252 4.02 -0.81 -9.58
N ALA A 253 4.66 0.18 -10.20
CA ALA A 253 6.10 0.14 -10.48
C ALA A 253 6.93 0.00 -9.19
N GLY A 254 6.63 0.80 -8.17
CA GLY A 254 7.28 0.67 -6.85
C GLY A 254 7.03 -0.71 -6.25
N ARG A 255 5.79 -1.18 -6.26
CA ARG A 255 5.40 -2.46 -5.65
C ARG A 255 6.13 -3.65 -6.29
N ILE A 256 6.37 -3.63 -7.61
CA ILE A 256 7.18 -4.66 -8.30
C ILE A 256 8.60 -4.73 -7.73
N VAL A 257 9.24 -3.57 -7.52
CA VAL A 257 10.61 -3.48 -6.98
C VAL A 257 10.65 -3.89 -5.50
N TRP A 258 9.83 -3.28 -4.64
CA TRP A 258 9.91 -3.51 -3.20
C TRP A 258 9.53 -4.95 -2.82
N GLU A 259 8.57 -5.55 -3.49
CA GLU A 259 8.15 -6.94 -3.24
C GLU A 259 9.26 -7.96 -3.57
N SER A 260 10.18 -7.63 -4.47
CA SER A 260 11.35 -8.47 -4.79
C SER A 260 12.43 -8.46 -3.70
N ILE A 261 12.46 -7.42 -2.87
CA ILE A 261 13.45 -7.23 -1.79
C ILE A 261 12.89 -7.74 -0.45
N ARG A 262 11.61 -8.10 -0.40
CA ARG A 262 10.93 -8.52 0.82
C ARG A 262 11.27 -9.93 1.26
N ILE A 263 11.43 -10.12 2.57
CA ILE A 263 11.85 -11.40 3.16
C ILE A 263 10.67 -12.29 3.54
N ASP A 264 9.47 -11.73 3.73
CA ASP A 264 8.30 -12.48 4.17
C ASP A 264 7.87 -13.56 3.17
N PRO A 265 7.37 -14.71 3.66
CA PRO A 265 6.85 -15.76 2.79
C PRO A 265 5.61 -15.28 2.05
N SER A 266 5.55 -15.58 0.75
CA SER A 266 4.44 -15.16 -0.11
C SER A 266 4.11 -16.26 -1.10
N PHE A 267 2.84 -16.34 -1.50
CA PHE A 267 2.40 -17.28 -2.51
C PHE A 267 3.00 -16.90 -3.87
N VAL A 268 3.62 -17.87 -4.55
CA VAL A 268 4.32 -17.66 -5.83
C VAL A 268 3.54 -18.35 -6.95
N ILE A 269 3.23 -17.59 -7.99
CA ILE A 269 2.58 -18.06 -9.22
C ILE A 269 3.50 -17.72 -10.38
N LEU A 270 3.89 -18.73 -11.17
CA LEU A 270 4.80 -18.57 -12.32
C LEU A 270 6.12 -17.84 -11.98
N GLY A 271 6.68 -18.14 -10.79
CA GLY A 271 7.94 -17.54 -10.33
C GLY A 271 7.83 -16.12 -9.78
N LEU A 272 6.63 -15.52 -9.76
CA LEU A 272 6.38 -14.20 -9.18
C LEU A 272 5.42 -14.28 -7.99
N ARG A 273 5.68 -13.45 -6.96
CA ARG A 273 4.79 -13.31 -5.81
C ARG A 273 3.43 -12.76 -6.24
N THR A 274 2.34 -13.17 -5.59
CA THR A 274 0.97 -12.68 -5.90
C THR A 274 0.82 -11.16 -5.87
N ASN A 275 1.54 -10.49 -4.96
CA ASN A 275 1.56 -9.03 -4.88
C ASN A 275 2.19 -8.38 -6.12
N VAL A 276 3.16 -9.03 -6.77
CA VAL A 276 3.77 -8.57 -8.03
C VAL A 276 2.74 -8.69 -9.16
N TRP A 277 1.94 -9.76 -9.21
CA TRP A 277 0.83 -9.88 -10.16
C TRP A 277 -0.20 -8.76 -9.99
N GLY A 278 -0.59 -8.46 -8.74
CA GLY A 278 -1.46 -7.32 -8.45
C GLY A 278 -0.87 -5.99 -8.93
N ALA A 279 0.44 -5.80 -8.76
CA ALA A 279 1.14 -4.61 -9.22
C ALA A 279 1.21 -4.51 -10.76
N ILE A 280 1.49 -5.61 -11.45
CA ILE A 280 1.44 -5.69 -12.93
C ILE A 280 0.02 -5.35 -13.42
N GLY A 281 -1.00 -5.92 -12.78
CA GLY A 281 -2.40 -5.60 -13.07
C GLY A 281 -2.73 -4.11 -12.89
N ALA A 282 -2.23 -3.49 -11.81
CA ALA A 282 -2.39 -2.06 -11.57
C ALA A 282 -1.72 -1.21 -12.66
N VAL A 283 -0.48 -1.54 -13.05
CA VAL A 283 0.22 -0.84 -14.14
C VAL A 283 -0.55 -0.98 -15.45
N ALA A 284 -0.96 -2.20 -15.82
CA ALA A 284 -1.71 -2.45 -17.04
C ALA A 284 -3.05 -1.69 -17.05
N LEU A 285 -3.79 -1.69 -15.94
CA LEU A 285 -5.02 -0.93 -15.80
C LEU A 285 -4.76 0.59 -15.94
N GLY A 286 -3.69 1.11 -15.33
CA GLY A 286 -3.28 2.50 -15.48
C GLY A 286 -3.00 2.87 -16.95
N VAL A 287 -2.24 2.04 -17.68
CA VAL A 287 -1.98 2.25 -19.12
C VAL A 287 -3.28 2.24 -19.93
N ILE A 288 -4.19 1.29 -19.65
CA ILE A 288 -5.48 1.20 -20.33
C ILE A 288 -6.33 2.45 -20.07
N ILE A 289 -6.46 2.87 -18.80
CA ILE A 289 -7.21 4.09 -18.44
C ILE A 289 -6.59 5.30 -19.14
N MET A 290 -5.27 5.46 -19.10
CA MET A 290 -4.59 6.56 -19.77
C MET A 290 -4.90 6.59 -21.28
N ALA A 291 -4.75 5.45 -21.97
CA ALA A 291 -4.98 5.35 -23.41
C ALA A 291 -6.45 5.57 -23.80
N VAL A 292 -7.39 4.99 -23.07
CA VAL A 292 -8.84 5.12 -23.33
C VAL A 292 -9.28 6.55 -23.07
N GLN A 293 -8.91 7.13 -21.92
CA GLN A 293 -9.32 8.48 -21.57
C GLN A 293 -8.64 9.53 -22.45
N TYR A 294 -7.39 9.30 -22.91
CA TYR A 294 -6.74 10.14 -23.92
C TYR A 294 -7.53 10.20 -25.24
N LYS A 295 -8.02 9.06 -25.72
CA LYS A 295 -8.80 8.99 -26.96
C LYS A 295 -10.23 9.52 -26.82
N ARG A 296 -10.89 9.30 -25.68
CA ARG A 296 -12.29 9.67 -25.47
C ARG A 296 -12.52 11.13 -25.11
N HIS A 297 -11.51 11.78 -24.51
CA HIS A 297 -11.63 13.14 -24.00
C HIS A 297 -10.44 14.02 -24.43
N PRO A 298 -10.26 14.31 -25.72
CA PRO A 298 -9.22 15.23 -26.17
C PRO A 298 -9.38 16.63 -25.55
N GLU A 299 -10.61 17.01 -25.20
CA GLU A 299 -10.98 18.24 -24.51
C GLU A 299 -10.75 18.22 -22.98
N PRO A 300 -10.49 19.40 -22.37
CA PRO A 300 -10.54 19.60 -20.92
C PRO A 300 -11.83 19.12 -20.26
N GLU A 301 -11.76 18.75 -18.99
CA GLU A 301 -12.93 18.53 -18.16
C GLU A 301 -13.53 19.89 -17.77
N GLU A 302 -14.67 20.25 -18.36
CA GLU A 302 -15.34 21.55 -18.13
C GLU A 302 -15.98 21.66 -16.73
N SER A 303 -16.49 20.55 -16.19
CA SER A 303 -17.20 20.49 -14.91
C SER A 303 -16.94 19.17 -14.18
N PRO A 304 -16.80 19.17 -12.84
CA PRO A 304 -16.67 17.94 -12.05
C PRO A 304 -17.98 17.14 -11.97
N PHE A 305 -19.10 17.74 -12.37
CA PHE A 305 -20.43 17.12 -12.34
C PHE A 305 -20.76 16.42 -13.66
N ILE A 306 -21.65 15.44 -13.57
CA ILE A 306 -22.29 14.78 -14.71
C ILE A 306 -23.20 15.82 -15.39
N PRO A 307 -23.22 15.92 -16.74
CA PRO A 307 -24.08 16.89 -17.43
C PRO A 307 -25.54 16.79 -16.98
N GLY A 308 -26.13 17.94 -16.62
CA GLY A 308 -27.51 18.03 -16.11
C GLY A 308 -27.70 17.61 -14.65
N ARG A 309 -26.61 17.35 -13.91
CA ARG A 309 -26.61 17.06 -12.46
C ARG A 309 -25.80 18.09 -11.66
N GLU A 310 -25.57 19.25 -12.25
CA GLU A 310 -24.92 20.37 -11.59
C GLU A 310 -25.81 20.89 -10.46
N PRO A 311 -25.24 21.35 -9.33
CA PRO A 311 -26.01 22.05 -8.32
C PRO A 311 -26.71 23.26 -8.95
N GLN A 312 -28.00 23.44 -8.68
CA GLN A 312 -28.67 24.67 -9.07
C GLN A 312 -28.02 25.83 -8.30
N PRO A 313 -27.85 27.01 -8.93
CA PRO A 313 -27.49 28.20 -8.19
C PRO A 313 -28.51 28.36 -7.06
N ALA A 314 -28.04 28.64 -5.83
CA ALA A 314 -28.96 29.05 -4.79
C ALA A 314 -29.62 30.35 -5.27
N ASP A 315 -30.95 30.37 -5.35
CA ASP A 315 -31.68 31.62 -5.53
C ASP A 315 -31.44 32.46 -4.27
N ASP A 316 -30.68 33.54 -4.41
CA ASP A 316 -30.39 34.52 -3.34
C ASP A 316 -31.65 35.32 -2.93
#